data_AF-X1ML06-F1
#
_entry.id   AF-X1ML06-F1
#
_cell.length_a   1.000
_cell.length_b   1.000
_cell.length_c   1.000
_cell.angle_alpha   90.00
_cell.angle_beta   90.00
_cell.angle_gamma   90.00
#
_symmetry.space_group_name_H-M   'P 1'
#
loop_
_entity.id
_entity.type
_entity.pdbx_description
1 polymer ?
#
loop_
_entity_poly.entity_id
_entity_poly.type
_entity_poly.pdbx_seq_one_letter_code
_entity_poly.pdbx_strand_id
1 'polypeptide(L)' 'MLLDAEGRKARVADPIREVADLLKKSYVVAVKGLGGFHLACDATSPEAVATLRKRKYREDKPFAIMAPDVEMI' A
#
# COMPACT_ATOMS: atom_id res chain seq x y z
N MET A 1 -9.36 10.17 5.23
CA MET A 1 -8.35 11.26 5.16
C MET A 1 -7.07 10.66 4.58
N LEU A 2 -6.48 11.30 3.57
CA LEU A 2 -5.19 10.92 3.01
C LEU A 2 -4.14 11.96 3.42
N LEU A 3 -2.96 11.47 3.82
CA LEU A 3 -1.80 12.29 4.17
C LEU A 3 -0.65 11.97 3.22
N ASP A 4 0.18 12.97 2.91
CA ASP A 4 1.45 12.76 2.21
C ASP A 4 2.55 12.23 3.15
N ALA A 5 3.77 12.07 2.62
CA ALA A 5 4.91 11.54 3.37
C ALA A 5 5.36 12.46 4.53
N GLU A 6 5.03 13.75 4.45
CA GLU A 6 5.30 14.75 5.48
C GLU A 6 4.15 14.89 6.49
N GLY A 7 3.09 14.08 6.35
CA GLY A 7 1.93 14.09 7.25
C GLY A 7 0.92 15.21 6.95
N ARG A 8 1.04 15.90 5.82
CA ARG A 8 0.12 16.96 5.41
C ARG A 8 -1.09 16.37 4.72
N LYS A 9 -2.27 16.97 4.93
CA LYS A 9 -3.51 16.50 4.30
C LYS A 9 -3.48 16.73 2.79
N ALA A 10 -3.67 15.67 2.03
CA ALA A 10 -3.85 15.75 0.58
C ALA A 10 -5.20 16.42 0.24
N ARG A 11 -5.19 17.37 -0.70
CA ARG A 11 -6.41 17.99 -1.22
C ARG A 11 -6.98 17.15 -2.35
N VAL A 12 -7.75 16.13 -2.00
CA VAL A 12 -8.40 15.22 -2.95
C VAL A 12 -9.88 15.07 -2.60
N ALA A 13 -10.71 14.92 -3.63
CA ALA A 13 -12.16 14.78 -3.46
C ALA A 13 -12.52 13.43 -2.83
N ASP A 14 -11.86 12.36 -3.27
CA ASP A 14 -12.05 11.00 -2.76
C ASP A 14 -10.70 10.38 -2.35
N PRO A 15 -10.36 10.38 -1.06
CA PRO A 15 -9.14 9.79 -0.55
C PRO A 15 -9.01 8.28 -0.81
N ILE A 16 -10.12 7.54 -0.87
CA ILE A 16 -10.08 6.09 -1.05
C ILE A 16 -9.73 5.78 -2.51
N ARG A 17 -10.40 6.47 -3.44
CA ARG A 17 -10.09 6.35 -4.87
C ARG A 17 -8.67 6.79 -5.20
N GLU A 18 -8.21 7.90 -4.61
CA GLU A 18 -6.83 8.36 -4.78
C GLU A 18 -5.82 7.30 -4.32
N VAL A 19 -6.05 6.67 -3.16
CA VAL A 19 -5.17 5.60 -2.66
C VAL A 19 -5.16 4.40 -3.60
N ALA A 20 -6.31 4.00 -4.15
CA ALA A 20 -6.37 2.93 -5.13
C ALA A 20 -5.55 3.26 -6.39
N ASP A 21 -5.60 4.50 -6.86
CA ASP A 21 -4.81 4.94 -8.02
C ASP A 21 -3.31 5.06 -7.69
N LEU A 22 -2.94 5.44 -6.47
CA LEU A 22 -1.56 5.42 -5.99
C LEU A 22 -0.99 3.99 -5.94
N LEU A 23 -1.77 3.02 -5.44
CA LEU A 23 -1.38 1.61 -5.43
C LEU A 23 -1.09 1.10 -6.84
N LYS A 24 -1.97 1.41 -7.82
CA LYS A 24 -1.78 1.07 -9.24
C LYS A 24 -0.54 1.74 -9.86
N LYS A 25 -0.10 2.86 -9.31
CA LYS A 25 1.11 3.58 -9.73
C LYS A 25 2.36 3.13 -8.96
N SER A 26 2.36 1.91 -8.41
CA SER A 26 3.48 1.32 -7.65
C SER A 26 3.87 2.06 -6.36
N TYR A 27 3.03 2.95 -5.82
CA TYR A 27 3.31 3.59 -4.54
C TYR A 27 3.06 2.63 -3.37
N VAL A 28 3.81 2.85 -2.29
CA VAL A 28 3.58 2.21 -0.98
C VAL A 28 2.81 3.18 -0.10
N VAL A 29 1.68 2.73 0.46
CA VAL A 29 0.78 3.53 1.31
C VAL A 29 0.59 2.87 2.66
N ALA A 30 0.38 3.68 3.71
CA ALA A 30 -0.03 3.19 5.02
C ALA A 30 -1.56 3.26 5.14
N VAL A 31 -2.20 2.13 5.45
CA VAL A 31 -3.65 2.01 5.63
C VAL A 31 -3.96 1.68 7.09
N LYS A 32 -4.80 2.49 7.73
CA LYS A 32 -5.27 2.24 9.09
C LYS A 32 -6.31 1.12 9.09
N GLY A 33 -6.00 0.00 9.75
CA GLY A 33 -6.93 -1.09 10.04
C GLY A 33 -7.39 -1.07 11.50
N LEU A 34 -8.01 -2.16 11.96
CA LEU A 34 -8.53 -2.30 13.31
C LEU A 34 -7.43 -2.38 14.38
N GLY A 35 -6.35 -3.12 14.10
CA GLY A 35 -5.25 -3.38 15.04
C GLY A 35 -4.03 -2.49 14.86
N GLY A 36 -4.10 -1.45 14.03
CA GLY A 36 -2.97 -0.58 13.72
C GLY A 36 -2.92 -0.21 12.25
N PHE A 37 -1.72 -0.14 11.67
CA PHE A 37 -1.50 0.21 10.28
C PHE A 37 -0.87 -0.93 9.50
N HIS A 38 -1.34 -1.10 8.27
CA HIS A 38 -0.70 -1.94 7.26
C HIS A 38 0.04 -1.06 6.27
N LEU A 39 1.20 -1.52 5.81
CA LEU A 39 1.81 -0.98 4.60
C LEU A 39 1.31 -1.83 3.44
N ALA A 40 0.74 -1.17 2.44
CA ALA A 40 0.17 -1.80 1.26
C ALA A 40 0.86 -1.28 0.00
N CYS A 41 1.02 -2.17 -0.97
CA CYS A 41 1.46 -1.89 -2.32
C CYS A 41 0.75 -2.86 -3.26
N ASP A 42 0.80 -2.60 -4.57
CA ASP A 42 0.38 -3.60 -5.55
C ASP A 42 1.32 -4.81 -5.49
N ALA A 43 0.77 -5.98 -5.17
CA ALA A 43 1.50 -7.24 -5.04
C ALA A 43 1.98 -7.78 -6.40
N THR A 44 1.39 -7.32 -7.50
CA THR A 44 1.76 -7.69 -8.86
C THR A 44 2.87 -6.81 -9.45
N SER A 45 3.23 -5.71 -8.77
CA SER A 45 4.31 -4.80 -9.17
C SER A 45 5.64 -5.15 -8.49
N PRO A 46 6.64 -5.68 -9.23
CA PRO A 46 7.95 -6.00 -8.65
C PRO A 46 8.65 -4.76 -8.08
N GLU A 47 8.43 -3.59 -8.69
CA GLU A 47 8.98 -2.30 -8.26
C GLU A 47 8.44 -1.89 -6.88
N ALA A 48 7.12 -2.00 -6.70
CA ALA A 48 6.47 -1.62 -5.45
C ALA A 48 6.89 -2.57 -4.31
N VAL A 49 6.96 -3.88 -4.60
CA VAL A 49 7.43 -4.90 -3.65
C VAL A 49 8.89 -4.68 -3.27
N ALA A 50 9.78 -4.44 -4.23
CA ALA A 50 11.19 -4.16 -3.95
C ALA A 50 11.37 -2.90 -3.09
N THR A 51 10.61 -1.84 -3.39
CA THR A 51 10.59 -0.61 -2.60
C THR A 51 10.16 -0.87 -1.16
N LEU A 52 9.09 -1.66 -0.96
CA LEU A 52 8.62 -2.02 0.36
C LEU A 52 9.64 -2.86 1.14
N ARG A 53 10.27 -3.87 0.51
CA ARG A 53 11.33 -4.69 1.14
C ARG A 53 12.49 -3.83 1.63
N LYS A 54 12.98 -2.93 0.76
CA LYS A 54 14.08 -2.02 1.09
C LYS A 54 13.72 -1.11 2.26
N ARG A 55 12.53 -0.50 2.26
CA ARG A 55 12.08 0.40 3.34
C ARG A 55 11.81 -0.33 4.66
N LYS A 56 11.41 -1.60 4.61
CA LYS A 56 11.15 -2.41 5.80
C LYS A 56 12.34 -3.21 6.30
N TYR A 57 13.50 -3.11 5.64
CA TYR A 57 14.68 -3.94 5.93
C TYR A 57 14.30 -5.41 6.05
N ARG A 58 13.48 -5.88 5.09
CA ARG A 58 12.87 -7.21 5.10
C ARG A 58 13.18 -7.92 3.79
N GLU A 59 14.40 -8.43 3.71
CA GLU A 59 14.97 -9.02 2.49
C GLU A 59 14.14 -10.22 2.02
N ASP A 60 14.08 -11.29 2.80
CA ASP A 60 13.45 -12.54 2.32
C ASP A 60 12.13 -12.87 3.00
N LYS A 61 11.87 -12.33 4.20
CA LYS A 61 10.70 -12.73 4.99
C LYS A 61 9.40 -12.45 4.21
N PRO A 62 8.52 -13.45 3.96
CA PRO A 62 7.34 -13.30 3.11
C PRO A 62 6.40 -12.18 3.53
N PHE A 63 5.71 -11.56 2.57
CA PHE A 63 4.61 -10.64 2.84
C PHE A 63 3.27 -11.37 2.80
N ALA A 64 2.29 -10.86 3.54
CA ALA A 64 0.89 -11.24 3.36
C ALA A 64 0.35 -10.57 2.08
N ILE A 65 -0.60 -11.23 1.42
CA ILE A 65 -1.29 -10.74 0.22
C ILE A 65 -2.79 -10.66 0.53
N MET A 66 -3.48 -9.71 -0.12
CA MET A 66 -4.93 -9.60 -0.13
C MET A 66 -5.40 -9.86 -1.57
N ALA A 67 -6.27 -10.86 -1.73
CA ALA A 67 -6.95 -11.14 -2.99
C ALA A 67 -8.36 -10.50 -2.98
N PRO A 68 -8.93 -10.14 -4.14
CA PRO A 68 -10.27 -9.56 -4.23
C PRO A 68 -11.38 -10.58 -3.95
N ASP A 69 -11.14 -11.85 -4.26
CA ASP A 69 -12.09 -12.95 -4.14
C ASP A 69 -11.34 -14.30 -3.99
N VAL A 70 -12.07 -15.39 -3.82
CA VAL A 70 -11.50 -16.74 -3.59
C VAL A 70 -11.04 -17.37 -4.90
N GLU A 71 -11.69 -17.03 -6.00
CA GLU A 71 -11.41 -17.52 -7.35
C GLU A 71 -10.02 -17.11 -7.85
N MET A 72 -9.49 -15.98 -7.36
CA MET A 72 -8.12 -15.53 -7.64
C MET A 72 -7.04 -16.35 -6.90
N ILE A 73 -7.38 -17.10 -5.84
CA ILE A 73 -6.44 -17.86 -5.00
C ILE A 73 -6.27 -19.29 -5.54
#